data_AF-A0A1H6V4L2-F1
#
_entry.id   AF-A0A1H6V4L2-F1
#
_cell.length_a   1.000
_cell.length_b   1.000
_cell.length_c   1.000
_cell.angle_alpha   90.00
_cell.angle_beta   90.00
_cell.angle_gamma   90.00
#
_symmetry.space_group_name_H-M   'P 1'
#
loop_
_entity.id
_entity.type
_entity.pdbx_description
1 polymer ?
#
loop_
_entity_poly.entity_id
_entity_poly.type
_entity_poly.pdbx_seq_one_letter_code
_entity_poly.pdbx_strand_id
1 'polypeptide(L)'
;MEDILVPLGFFAMVFGFPLLRRQMIHRHQLERLGAEQANAPAPAPPPGPDEAASLALKLPEPHRLYALALLCRIEDARPEELDAHSRHVLTQARHHELPATLRAYLGLTPASRQRLAERGQDAEALLREQLELISRGVAGALGRDAAAADGLLTQGHYLREKFTPIELGEPVRLDRSP
;
A
#
# COMPACT_ATOMS: atom_id res chain seq x y z
N MET A 1 -8.73 44.26 41.68
CA MET A 1 -8.33 44.03 40.26
C MET A 1 -7.19 43.00 40.15
N GLU A 2 -6.93 42.19 41.18
CA GLU A 2 -5.84 41.19 41.17
C GLU A 2 -6.36 39.76 41.01
N ASP A 3 -7.65 39.50 41.29
CA ASP A 3 -8.27 38.17 41.22
C ASP A 3 -8.51 37.62 39.80
N ILE A 4 -8.39 38.45 38.76
CA ILE A 4 -8.58 38.05 37.35
C ILE A 4 -7.24 37.76 36.66
N LEU A 5 -6.13 38.32 37.16
CA LEU A 5 -4.81 38.15 36.55
C LEU A 5 -4.21 36.76 36.79
N VAL A 6 -4.48 36.18 37.97
CA VAL A 6 -3.99 34.85 38.35
C VAL A 6 -4.55 33.73 37.46
N PRO A 7 -5.88 33.62 37.21
CA PRO A 7 -6.40 32.58 36.32
C PRO A 7 -6.00 32.77 34.85
N LEU A 8 -5.82 34.01 34.38
CA LEU A 8 -5.40 34.30 33.01
C LEU A 8 -3.94 33.86 32.75
N GLY A 9 -3.05 34.10 33.71
CA GLY A 9 -1.66 33.65 33.64
C GLY A 9 -1.55 32.11 33.65
N PHE A 10 -2.36 31.44 34.45
CA PHE A 10 -2.41 29.96 34.47
C PHE A 10 -2.94 29.38 33.15
N PHE A 11 -3.98 30.00 32.58
CA PHE A 11 -4.52 29.59 31.28
C PHE A 11 -3.50 29.78 30.14
N ALA A 12 -2.78 30.90 30.11
CA ALA A 12 -1.71 31.15 29.15
C ALA A 12 -0.54 30.15 29.30
N MET A 13 -0.23 29.71 30.52
CA MET A 13 0.83 28.74 30.77
C MET A 13 0.43 27.31 30.39
N VAL A 14 -0.78 26.87 30.73
CA VAL A 14 -1.28 25.52 30.44
C VAL A 14 -1.58 25.33 28.95
N PHE A 15 -2.15 26.34 28.29
CA PHE A 15 -2.55 26.22 26.88
C PHE A 15 -1.55 26.86 25.89
N GLY A 16 -0.80 27.89 26.29
CA GLY A 16 0.14 28.57 25.39
C GLY A 16 1.42 27.78 25.15
N PHE A 17 2.00 27.20 26.21
CA PHE A 17 3.26 26.45 26.12
C PHE A 17 3.19 25.20 25.20
N PRO A 18 2.15 24.33 25.25
CA PRO A 18 2.03 23.21 24.32
C PRO A 18 1.78 23.63 22.86
N LEU A 19 1.13 24.78 22.61
CA LEU A 19 0.91 25.28 21.25
C LEU A 19 2.21 25.82 20.62
N LEU A 20 3.03 26.56 21.38
CA LEU A 20 4.36 26.98 20.91
C LEU A 20 5.28 25.77 20.66
N ARG A 21 5.24 24.76 21.53
CA ARG A 21 6.02 23.52 21.35
C ARG A 21 5.61 22.77 20.07
N ARG A 22 4.31 22.71 19.76
CA ARG A 22 3.79 22.06 18.54
C ARG A 22 4.24 22.78 17.27
N GLN A 23 4.28 24.11 17.27
CA GLN A 23 4.79 24.88 16.13
C GLN A 23 6.29 24.65 15.90
N MET A 24 7.08 24.56 16.97
CA MET A 24 8.52 24.34 16.88
C MET A 24 8.84 22.93 16.36
N ILE A 25 8.09 21.91 16.79
CA ILE A 25 8.24 20.53 16.28
C ILE A 25 7.87 20.45 14.79
N HIS A 26 6.79 21.11 14.37
CA HIS A 26 6.41 21.16 12.96
C HIS A 26 7.47 21.85 12.11
N ARG A 27 8.04 22.96 12.60
CA ARG A 27 9.10 23.68 11.89
C ARG A 27 10.35 22.83 11.74
N HIS A 28 10.77 22.15 12.81
CA HIS A 28 11.90 21.23 12.72
C HIS A 28 11.61 20.01 11.84
N GLN A 29 10.39 19.49 11.82
CA GLN A 29 10.00 18.43 10.88
C GLN A 29 10.05 18.91 9.43
N LEU A 30 9.57 20.12 9.14
CA LEU A 30 9.65 20.72 7.81
C LEU A 30 11.09 21.00 7.38
N GLU A 31 11.94 21.48 8.29
CA GLU A 31 13.37 21.69 8.04
C GLU A 31 14.11 20.35 7.82
N ARG A 32 13.74 19.28 8.54
CA ARG A 32 14.29 17.93 8.32
C ARG A 32 13.83 17.33 6.98
N LEU A 33 12.56 17.46 6.64
CA LEU A 33 12.03 17.03 5.33
C LEU A 33 12.66 17.83 4.18
N GLY A 34 12.89 19.12 4.38
CA GLY A 34 13.59 19.99 3.43
C GLY A 34 15.07 19.60 3.26
N ALA A 35 15.75 19.24 4.34
CA ALA A 35 17.13 18.75 4.28
C ALA A 35 17.23 17.35 3.64
N GLU A 36 16.24 16.48 3.88
CA GLU A 36 16.11 15.17 3.22
C GLU A 36 15.78 15.32 1.71
N GLN A 37 14.94 16.29 1.34
CA GLN A 37 14.66 16.64 -0.07
C GLN A 37 15.85 17.30 -0.78
N ALA A 38 16.61 18.16 -0.08
CA ALA A 38 17.79 18.79 -0.66
C ALA A 38 18.93 17.78 -0.89
N ASN A 39 18.93 16.66 -0.16
CA ASN A 39 19.84 15.54 -0.36
C ASN A 39 19.21 14.38 -1.16
N ALA A 40 17.98 14.57 -1.66
CA ALA A 40 17.35 13.62 -2.55
C ALA A 40 18.02 13.76 -3.94
N PRO A 41 18.32 12.64 -4.61
CA PRO A 41 18.79 12.68 -6.00
C PRO A 41 17.76 13.44 -6.85
N ALA A 42 18.28 14.22 -7.82
CA ALA A 42 17.50 15.09 -8.70
C ALA A 42 16.18 14.45 -9.17
N PRO A 43 15.10 15.26 -9.36
CA PRO A 43 13.81 14.75 -9.79
C PRO A 43 13.99 13.86 -11.02
N ALA A 44 13.65 12.58 -10.86
CA ALA A 44 13.78 11.62 -11.93
C ALA A 44 12.96 12.10 -13.15
N PRO A 45 13.45 11.87 -14.38
CA PRO A 45 12.66 12.15 -15.58
C PRO A 45 11.28 11.48 -15.45
N PRO A 46 10.21 12.09 -16.02
CA PRO A 46 8.87 11.53 -15.93
C PRO A 46 8.92 10.07 -16.42
N PRO A 47 8.36 9.12 -15.65
CA PRO A 47 8.51 7.71 -15.95
C PRO A 47 7.84 7.42 -17.29
N GLY A 48 8.65 7.02 -18.28
CA GLY A 48 8.15 6.46 -19.52
C GLY A 48 7.46 5.12 -19.25
N PRO A 49 6.49 4.71 -20.08
CA PRO A 49 5.72 3.47 -19.89
C PRO A 49 6.61 2.20 -19.79
N ASP A 50 7.83 2.25 -20.35
CA ASP A 50 8.80 1.15 -20.40
C ASP A 50 10.01 1.31 -19.46
N GLU A 51 10.01 2.30 -18.57
CA GLU A 51 11.18 2.54 -17.74
C GLU A 51 11.49 1.35 -16.83
N ALA A 52 10.47 0.77 -16.18
CA ALA A 52 10.63 -0.39 -15.32
C ALA A 52 11.24 -1.59 -16.06
N ALA A 53 10.78 -1.85 -17.30
CA ALA A 53 11.30 -2.93 -18.13
C ALA A 53 12.77 -2.69 -18.52
N SER A 54 13.11 -1.45 -18.91
CA SER A 54 14.48 -1.06 -19.25
C SER A 54 15.44 -1.21 -18.06
N LEU A 55 14.97 -0.95 -16.84
CA LEU A 55 15.75 -1.11 -15.61
C LEU A 55 15.90 -2.60 -15.25
N ALA A 56 14.82 -3.38 -15.38
CA ALA A 56 14.83 -4.81 -15.09
C ALA A 56 15.85 -5.57 -15.95
N LEU A 57 15.98 -5.22 -17.23
CA LEU A 57 16.94 -5.84 -18.15
C LEU A 57 18.41 -5.65 -17.76
N LYS A 58 18.72 -4.62 -16.96
CA LYS A 58 20.07 -4.33 -16.47
C LYS A 58 20.45 -5.11 -15.21
N LEU A 59 19.48 -5.81 -14.60
CA LEU A 59 19.74 -6.60 -13.40
C LEU A 59 20.53 -7.87 -13.71
N PRO A 60 21.34 -8.36 -12.74
CA PRO A 60 21.89 -9.70 -12.81
C PRO A 60 20.80 -10.76 -12.66
N GLU A 61 21.11 -11.99 -13.08
CA GLU A 61 20.27 -13.14 -12.76
C GLU A 61 20.46 -13.57 -11.29
N PRO A 62 19.40 -14.04 -10.60
CA PRO A 62 18.04 -14.34 -11.09
C PRO A 62 17.05 -13.16 -11.05
N HIS A 63 17.47 -12.00 -10.52
CA HIS A 63 16.56 -10.87 -10.22
C HIS A 63 15.93 -10.27 -11.47
N ARG A 64 16.63 -10.33 -12.61
CA ARG A 64 16.08 -9.92 -13.91
C ARG A 64 14.81 -10.67 -14.27
N LEU A 65 14.85 -12.01 -14.25
CA LEU A 65 13.67 -12.84 -14.55
C LEU A 65 12.52 -12.57 -13.59
N TYR A 66 12.83 -12.39 -12.30
CA TYR A 66 11.82 -12.10 -11.29
C TYR A 66 11.11 -10.76 -11.55
N ALA A 67 11.88 -9.70 -11.82
CA ALA A 67 11.34 -8.37 -12.10
C ALA A 67 10.51 -8.35 -13.40
N LEU A 68 10.95 -9.07 -14.44
CA LEU A 68 10.20 -9.20 -15.69
C LEU A 68 8.91 -10.01 -15.50
N ALA A 69 8.93 -11.11 -14.74
CA ALA A 69 7.72 -11.87 -14.44
C ALA A 69 6.68 -11.04 -13.68
N LEU A 70 7.13 -10.17 -12.76
CA LEU A 70 6.27 -9.22 -12.08
C LEU A 70 5.65 -8.20 -13.05
N LEU A 71 6.45 -7.65 -13.99
CA LEU A 71 5.96 -6.74 -15.01
C LEU A 71 4.92 -7.40 -15.93
N CYS A 72 5.20 -8.61 -16.42
CA CYS A 72 4.24 -9.38 -17.21
C CYS A 72 2.91 -9.56 -16.46
N ARG A 73 2.96 -9.95 -15.17
CA ARG A 73 1.75 -10.10 -14.36
C ARG A 73 0.94 -8.80 -14.23
N ILE A 74 1.62 -7.66 -14.13
CA ILE A 74 0.94 -6.35 -14.05
C ILE A 74 0.30 -6.00 -15.41
N GLU A 75 0.96 -6.33 -16.52
CA GLU A 75 0.44 -6.07 -17.87
C GLU A 75 -0.70 -7.01 -18.28
N ASP A 76 -0.66 -8.26 -17.84
CA ASP A 76 -1.71 -9.25 -18.10
C ASP A 76 -3.00 -8.92 -17.32
N ALA A 77 -2.95 -8.01 -16.35
CA ALA A 77 -4.10 -7.59 -15.59
C ALA A 77 -5.03 -6.71 -16.44
N ARG A 78 -6.33 -7.04 -16.45
CA ARG A 78 -7.34 -6.29 -17.20
C ARG A 78 -7.86 -5.12 -16.36
N PRO A 79 -7.47 -3.86 -16.65
CA PRO A 79 -7.80 -2.72 -15.80
C PRO A 79 -9.31 -2.42 -15.73
N GLU A 80 -10.09 -2.93 -16.68
CA GLU A 80 -11.54 -2.79 -16.76
C GLU A 80 -12.27 -3.66 -15.73
N GLU A 81 -11.68 -4.80 -15.37
CA GLU A 81 -12.25 -5.78 -14.43
C GLU A 81 -11.85 -5.46 -12.98
N LEU A 82 -10.89 -4.55 -12.76
CA LEU A 82 -10.33 -4.26 -11.44
C LEU A 82 -11.07 -3.14 -10.71
N ASP A 83 -11.28 -3.31 -9.41
CA ASP A 83 -11.74 -2.25 -8.53
C ASP A 83 -10.74 -1.08 -8.45
N ALA A 84 -11.21 0.10 -8.02
CA ALA A 84 -10.40 1.32 -7.99
C ALA A 84 -9.13 1.16 -7.15
N HIS A 85 -9.20 0.40 -6.05
CA HIS A 85 -8.06 0.13 -5.20
C HIS A 85 -7.02 -0.77 -5.89
N SER A 86 -7.42 -1.87 -6.52
CA SER A 86 -6.47 -2.76 -7.20
C SER A 86 -5.84 -2.10 -8.41
N ARG A 87 -6.61 -1.31 -9.17
CA ARG A 87 -6.05 -0.44 -10.21
C ARG A 87 -4.98 0.50 -9.66
N HIS A 88 -5.26 1.16 -8.54
CA HIS A 88 -4.30 2.06 -7.91
C HIS A 88 -3.01 1.35 -7.51
N VAL A 89 -3.12 0.18 -6.86
CA VAL A 89 -1.95 -0.63 -6.47
C VAL A 89 -1.11 -1.03 -7.68
N LEU A 90 -1.74 -1.49 -8.77
CA LEU A 90 -1.03 -1.88 -9.99
C LEU A 90 -0.34 -0.68 -10.66
N THR A 91 -1.02 0.46 -10.76
CA THR A 91 -0.43 1.70 -11.29
C THR A 91 0.75 2.17 -10.43
N GLN A 92 0.63 2.14 -9.10
CA GLN A 92 1.71 2.48 -8.18
C GLN A 92 2.90 1.52 -8.32
N ALA A 93 2.63 0.21 -8.34
CA ALA A 93 3.66 -0.81 -8.51
C ALA A 93 4.43 -0.61 -9.83
N ARG A 94 3.73 -0.36 -10.94
CA ARG A 94 4.33 -0.18 -12.27
C ARG A 94 5.17 1.09 -12.39
N HIS A 95 4.62 2.23 -11.96
CA HIS A 95 5.21 3.54 -12.29
C HIS A 95 6.07 4.14 -11.19
N HIS A 96 5.92 3.69 -9.95
CA HIS A 96 6.59 4.28 -8.79
C HIS A 96 7.46 3.26 -8.08
N GLU A 97 6.85 2.25 -7.46
CA GLU A 97 7.56 1.35 -6.54
C GLU A 97 8.63 0.52 -7.25
N LEU A 98 8.27 -0.17 -8.35
CA LEU A 98 9.22 -1.02 -9.05
C LEU A 98 10.36 -0.21 -9.68
N PRO A 99 10.12 0.87 -10.47
CA PRO A 99 11.22 1.71 -10.96
C PRO A 99 12.09 2.27 -9.83
N ALA A 100 11.51 2.72 -8.72
CA ALA A 100 12.27 3.26 -7.59
C ALA A 100 13.19 2.20 -6.98
N THR A 101 12.68 1.00 -6.68
CA THR A 101 13.47 -0.12 -6.16
C THR A 101 14.60 -0.50 -7.12
N LEU A 102 14.31 -0.60 -8.42
CA LEU A 102 15.31 -0.98 -9.41
C LEU A 102 16.40 0.09 -9.59
N ARG A 103 16.02 1.38 -9.63
CA ARG A 103 16.99 2.49 -9.65
C ARG A 103 17.86 2.50 -8.40
N ALA A 104 17.27 2.28 -7.22
CA ALA A 104 18.01 2.26 -5.96
C ALA A 104 19.08 1.15 -5.96
N TYR A 105 18.74 -0.06 -6.42
CA TYR A 105 19.69 -1.16 -6.51
C TYR A 105 20.79 -0.91 -7.56
N LEU A 106 20.41 -0.48 -8.77
CA LEU A 106 21.34 -0.20 -9.86
C LEU A 106 22.25 1.00 -9.55
N GLY A 107 21.79 1.93 -8.70
CA GLY A 107 22.56 3.08 -8.21
C GLY A 107 23.48 2.78 -7.03
N LEU A 108 23.55 1.53 -6.54
CA LEU A 108 24.45 1.18 -5.43
C LEU A 108 25.92 1.30 -5.84
N THR A 109 26.62 2.24 -5.20
CA THR A 109 28.07 2.38 -5.32
C THR A 109 28.79 1.27 -4.52
N PRO A 110 30.07 0.97 -4.83
CA PRO A 110 30.87 0.03 -4.04
C PRO A 110 30.93 0.39 -2.54
N ALA A 111 31.02 1.68 -2.22
CA ALA A 111 31.02 2.16 -0.84
C ALA A 111 29.68 1.90 -0.13
N SER A 112 28.55 2.09 -0.82
CA SER A 112 27.23 1.77 -0.27
C SER A 112 27.06 0.26 -0.04
N ARG A 113 27.54 -0.58 -0.97
CA ARG A 113 27.54 -2.05 -0.81
C ARG A 113 28.38 -2.50 0.37
N GLN A 114 29.55 -1.91 0.56
CA GLN A 114 30.40 -2.19 1.72
C GLN A 114 29.71 -1.81 3.03
N ARG A 115 29.06 -0.64 3.11
CA ARG A 115 28.29 -0.23 4.29
C ARG A 115 27.12 -1.16 4.59
N LEU A 116 26.45 -1.70 3.57
CA LEU A 116 25.40 -2.71 3.77
C LEU A 116 26.01 -4.01 4.33
N ALA A 117 27.13 -4.47 3.77
CA ALA A 117 27.81 -5.66 4.23
C ALA A 117 28.31 -5.54 5.68
N GLU A 118 28.84 -4.38 6.09
CA GLU A 118 29.22 -4.09 7.48
C GLU A 118 28.03 -4.18 8.46
N ARG A 119 26.81 -3.97 7.96
CA ARG A 119 25.55 -4.13 8.72
C ARG A 119 24.95 -5.54 8.58
N GLY A 120 25.66 -6.48 7.96
CA GLY A 120 25.18 -7.82 7.68
C GLY A 120 24.04 -7.89 6.66
N GLN A 121 23.86 -6.84 5.85
CA GLN A 121 22.83 -6.78 4.82
C GLN A 121 23.44 -7.04 3.45
N ASP A 122 22.87 -8.02 2.76
CA ASP A 122 23.23 -8.34 1.38
C ASP A 122 22.32 -7.57 0.41
N ALA A 123 22.91 -6.91 -0.58
CA ALA A 123 22.18 -6.04 -1.51
C ALA A 123 21.24 -6.85 -2.41
N GLU A 124 21.70 -8.02 -2.87
CA GLU A 124 20.92 -8.96 -3.67
C GLU A 124 19.75 -9.55 -2.86
N ALA A 125 19.96 -9.88 -1.58
CA ALA A 125 18.90 -10.34 -0.69
C ALA A 125 17.84 -9.25 -0.43
N LEU A 126 18.27 -8.01 -0.17
CA LEU A 126 17.37 -6.86 0.01
C LEU A 126 16.55 -6.57 -1.24
N LEU A 127 17.17 -6.63 -2.42
CA LEU A 127 16.45 -6.47 -3.68
C LEU A 127 15.37 -7.55 -3.83
N ARG A 128 15.71 -8.81 -3.57
CA ARG A 128 14.75 -9.93 -3.65
C ARG A 128 13.57 -9.70 -2.70
N GLU A 129 13.84 -9.33 -1.45
CA GLU A 129 12.80 -9.07 -0.45
C GLU A 129 11.84 -7.95 -0.90
N GLN A 130 12.38 -6.85 -1.45
CA GLN A 130 11.55 -5.75 -1.96
C GLN A 130 10.69 -6.19 -3.15
N LEU A 131 11.27 -6.95 -4.10
CA LEU A 131 10.51 -7.47 -5.23
C LEU A 131 9.42 -8.47 -4.78
N GLU A 132 9.67 -9.27 -3.74
CA GLU A 132 8.67 -10.15 -3.13
C GLU A 132 7.55 -9.37 -2.43
N LEU A 133 7.85 -8.26 -1.76
CA LEU A 133 6.84 -7.38 -1.17
C LEU A 133 5.93 -6.79 -2.25
N ILE A 134 6.51 -6.25 -3.33
CA ILE A 134 5.72 -5.70 -4.45
C ILE A 134 4.88 -6.81 -5.09
N SER A 135 5.47 -7.99 -5.35
CA SER A 135 4.77 -9.15 -5.92
C SER A 135 3.58 -9.59 -5.07
N ARG A 136 3.73 -9.64 -3.73
CA ARG A 136 2.62 -9.94 -2.82
C ARG A 136 1.54 -8.87 -2.84
N GLY A 137 1.90 -7.60 -2.90
CA GLY A 137 0.95 -6.49 -3.03
C GLY A 137 0.13 -6.59 -4.32
N VAL A 138 0.79 -6.86 -5.45
CA VAL A 138 0.15 -7.08 -6.75
C VAL A 138 -0.74 -8.32 -6.73
N ALA A 139 -0.25 -9.45 -6.23
CA ALA A 139 -1.04 -10.69 -6.15
C ALA A 139 -2.29 -10.51 -5.25
N GLY A 140 -2.15 -9.84 -4.11
CA GLY A 140 -3.27 -9.53 -3.22
C GLY A 140 -4.26 -8.54 -3.83
N ALA A 141 -3.82 -7.64 -4.70
CA ALA A 141 -4.71 -6.77 -5.46
C ALA A 141 -5.51 -7.56 -6.49
N LEU A 142 -4.84 -8.40 -7.28
CA LEU A 142 -5.48 -9.24 -8.30
C LEU A 142 -6.43 -10.29 -7.69
N GLY A 143 -6.10 -10.84 -6.53
CA GLY A 143 -6.95 -11.83 -5.85
C GLY A 143 -8.18 -11.26 -5.14
N ARG A 144 -8.23 -9.94 -4.89
CA ARG A 144 -9.31 -9.31 -4.12
C ARG A 144 -10.65 -9.34 -4.84
N ASP A 145 -10.64 -9.26 -6.17
CA ASP A 145 -11.87 -9.25 -6.97
C ASP A 145 -12.58 -10.62 -6.92
N ALA A 146 -11.82 -11.71 -7.06
CA ALA A 146 -12.34 -13.07 -6.87
C ALA A 146 -12.92 -13.29 -5.47
N ALA A 147 -12.23 -12.79 -4.42
CA ALA A 147 -12.70 -12.92 -3.04
C ALA A 147 -14.01 -12.14 -2.78
N ALA A 148 -14.19 -10.97 -3.41
CA ALA A 148 -15.43 -10.20 -3.30
C ALA A 148 -16.60 -10.93 -3.99
N ALA A 149 -16.36 -11.50 -5.18
CA ALA A 149 -17.35 -12.30 -5.91
C ALA A 149 -17.76 -13.55 -5.11
N ASP A 150 -16.80 -14.30 -4.58
CA ASP A 150 -17.04 -15.49 -3.77
C ASP A 150 -17.81 -15.16 -2.47
N GLY A 151 -17.49 -14.02 -1.84
CA GLY A 151 -18.20 -13.52 -0.67
C GLY A 151 -19.67 -13.20 -0.97
N LEU A 152 -19.94 -12.56 -2.11
CA LEU A 152 -21.30 -12.23 -2.54
C LEU A 152 -22.12 -13.49 -2.82
N LEU A 153 -21.54 -14.48 -3.51
CA LEU A 153 -22.17 -15.78 -3.75
C LEU A 153 -22.51 -16.48 -2.44
N THR A 154 -21.53 -16.55 -1.52
CA THR A 154 -21.70 -17.17 -0.21
C THR A 154 -22.81 -16.49 0.61
N GLN A 155 -22.83 -15.15 0.62
CA GLN A 155 -23.88 -14.39 1.28
C GLN A 155 -25.24 -14.62 0.64
N GLY A 156 -25.31 -14.66 -0.69
CA GLY A 156 -26.55 -14.96 -1.43
C GLY A 156 -27.12 -16.33 -1.08
N HIS A 157 -26.27 -17.35 -0.98
CA HIS A 157 -26.67 -18.69 -0.53
C HIS A 157 -27.21 -18.67 0.90
N TYR A 158 -26.49 -18.06 1.84
CA TYR A 158 -26.94 -17.93 3.23
C TYR A 158 -28.29 -17.20 3.35
N LEU A 159 -28.45 -16.08 2.63
CA LEU A 159 -29.70 -15.32 2.64
C LEU A 159 -30.85 -16.14 2.05
N ARG A 160 -30.60 -16.91 0.98
CA ARG A 160 -31.61 -17.83 0.42
C ARG A 160 -32.00 -18.88 1.45
N GLU A 161 -31.07 -19.56 2.10
CA GLU A 161 -31.39 -20.56 3.13
C GLU A 161 -32.19 -19.97 4.30
N LYS A 162 -31.83 -18.77 4.75
CA LYS A 162 -32.47 -18.12 5.92
C LYS A 162 -33.85 -17.54 5.60
N PHE A 163 -34.04 -17.02 4.40
CA PHE A 163 -35.24 -16.28 4.01
C PHE A 163 -36.08 -16.99 2.95
N THR A 164 -35.76 -18.24 2.57
CA THR A 164 -36.67 -19.03 1.75
C THR A 164 -37.96 -19.23 2.54
N PRO A 165 -39.12 -18.75 2.05
CA PRO A 165 -40.38 -18.99 2.71
C PRO A 165 -40.58 -20.50 2.76
N ILE A 166 -40.80 -21.02 3.97
CA ILE A 166 -41.33 -22.38 4.11
C ILE A 166 -42.67 -22.33 3.39
N GLU A 167 -42.76 -22.95 2.21
CA GLU A 167 -44.07 -23.27 1.65
C GLU A 167 -44.72 -24.17 2.70
N LEU A 168 -45.63 -23.61 3.50
CA LEU A 168 -46.51 -24.40 4.33
C LEU A 168 -47.31 -25.27 3.37
N GLY A 169 -46.84 -26.52 3.23
CA GLY A 169 -47.54 -27.58 2.54
C GLY A 169 -48.99 -27.61 3.03
N GLU A 170 -49.87 -27.87 2.06
CA GLU A 170 -51.33 -27.84 2.09
C GLU A 170 -52.04 -27.72 3.46
N PRO A 171 -53.12 -26.91 3.53
CA PRO A 171 -53.91 -26.81 4.74
C PRO A 171 -54.46 -28.19 5.14
N VAL A 172 -53.99 -28.69 6.29
CA VAL A 172 -54.54 -29.88 6.95
C VAL A 172 -56.05 -29.66 7.12
N ARG A 173 -56.85 -30.37 6.32
CA ARG A 173 -58.30 -30.39 6.47
C ARG A 173 -58.63 -31.05 7.80
N LEU A 174 -59.00 -30.23 8.78
CA LEU A 174 -59.61 -30.69 10.02
C LEU A 174 -61.05 -31.10 9.70
N ASP A 175 -61.25 -32.38 9.40
CA ASP A 175 -62.58 -32.98 9.34
C ASP A 175 -63.21 -32.91 10.73
N ARG A 176 -64.21 -32.03 10.87
CA ARG A 176 -65.11 -32.04 12.02
C ARG A 176 -66.17 -33.10 11.76
N SER A 177 -66.05 -34.23 12.46
CA SER A 177 -67.13 -35.23 12.59
C SER A 177 -68.18 -34.78 13.62
N PRO A 178 -69.44 -35.24 13.47
CA PRO A 178 -70.68 -34.57 13.93
C PRO A 178 -70.94 -34.60 15.44
#